data_AF-A0A1V4MG60-F1
#
_entry.id   AF-A0A1V4MG60-F1
#
_cell.length_a   1.000
_cell.length_b   1.000
_cell.length_c   1.000
_cell.angle_alpha   90.00
_cell.angle_beta   90.00
_cell.angle_gamma   90.00
#
_symmetry.space_group_name_H-M   'P 1'
#
loop_
_entity.id
_entity.type
_entity.pdbx_description
1 polymer ?
#
loop_
_entity_poly.entity_id
_entity_poly.type
_entity_poly.pdbx_seq_one_letter_code
_entity_poly.pdbx_strand_id
1 'polypeptide(L)'
;MEGTMTKALGNRKKEVELPKKTGNRIGTIIRKGLSLKRSIATINTKIKENTEAIIPFAAIQAEMTGMKSATFRSEDGEVTVKFGEKITYDEADIPKIKAILGPIFDQMFHTIPTFAVNTEDIPEIEQHLGRDFSRLVQKQETVRHTKDFLALIADADSPISKKVRDFVSVQATKPAVSFDTVKG
;
A
#
# COMPACT_ATOMS: atom_id res chain seq x y z
N MET A 1 -46.69 4.74 42.34
CA MET A 1 -46.89 6.19 42.19
C MET A 1 -45.86 6.85 43.08
N GLU A 2 -44.94 7.72 42.71
CA GLU A 2 -44.54 8.51 41.54
C GLU A 2 -43.08 8.94 41.89
N GLY A 3 -42.16 9.32 41.02
CA GLY A 3 -42.18 9.50 39.58
C GLY A 3 -40.73 9.55 39.09
N THR A 4 -40.45 8.81 38.02
CA THR A 4 -39.24 8.98 37.24
C THR A 4 -39.34 10.27 36.43
N MET A 5 -38.59 11.29 36.82
CA MET A 5 -38.36 12.48 36.01
C MET A 5 -37.49 12.11 34.80
N THR A 6 -38.13 11.69 33.70
CA THR A 6 -37.49 11.66 32.37
C THR A 6 -37.30 13.10 31.90
N LYS A 7 -36.11 13.65 32.13
CA LYS A 7 -35.67 14.89 31.50
C LYS A 7 -35.18 14.56 30.09
N ALA A 8 -35.84 15.14 29.09
CA ALA A 8 -35.56 14.97 27.67
C ALA A 8 -34.08 15.21 27.35
N LEU A 9 -33.46 14.26 26.63
CA LEU A 9 -32.10 14.37 26.10
C LEU A 9 -32.16 14.14 24.59
N GLY A 10 -32.09 15.23 23.82
CA GLY A 10 -31.86 15.17 22.38
C GLY A 10 -30.51 14.52 22.06
N ASN A 11 -30.49 13.69 21.01
CA ASN A 11 -29.36 13.15 20.23
C ASN A 11 -27.94 13.22 20.84
N ARG A 12 -27.76 12.84 22.11
CA ARG A 12 -26.46 12.53 22.70
C ARG A 12 -26.36 11.02 22.78
N LYS A 13 -25.25 10.49 22.28
CA LYS A 13 -24.86 9.07 22.33
C LYS A 13 -25.29 8.51 23.70
N LYS A 14 -26.02 7.39 23.72
CA LYS A 14 -26.54 6.75 24.93
C LYS A 14 -25.39 6.54 25.93
N GLU A 15 -25.22 7.46 26.87
CA GLU A 15 -24.30 7.30 27.98
C GLU A 15 -24.93 6.32 28.97
N VAL A 16 -24.25 5.19 29.20
CA VAL A 16 -24.70 4.15 30.13
C VAL A 16 -24.16 4.51 31.50
N GLU A 17 -25.02 4.90 32.43
CA GLU A 17 -24.63 5.07 33.83
C GLU A 17 -24.31 3.71 34.46
N LEU A 18 -23.08 3.57 34.93
CA LEU A 18 -22.59 2.33 35.52
C LEU A 18 -22.53 2.44 37.05
N PRO A 19 -22.83 1.36 37.80
CA PRO A 19 -22.61 1.30 39.24
C PRO A 19 -21.15 1.66 39.59
N LYS A 20 -20.92 2.43 40.66
CA LYS A 20 -19.59 3.01 41.03
C LYS A 20 -18.41 2.04 40.93
N LYS A 21 -18.54 0.81 41.45
CA LYS A 21 -17.46 -0.21 41.40
C LYS A 21 -17.12 -0.63 39.97
N THR A 22 -18.15 -0.83 39.13
CA THR A 22 -18.00 -1.20 37.71
C THR A 22 -17.47 -0.03 36.89
N GLY A 23 -17.95 1.18 37.14
CA GLY A 23 -17.45 2.42 36.55
C GLY A 23 -15.95 2.66 36.84
N ASN A 24 -15.51 2.43 38.08
CA ASN A 24 -14.10 2.56 38.46
C ASN A 24 -13.19 1.55 37.75
N ARG A 25 -13.66 0.30 37.58
CA ARG A 25 -12.93 -0.74 36.86
C ARG A 25 -12.82 -0.42 35.36
N ILE A 26 -13.92 0.00 34.73
CA ILE A 26 -13.95 0.41 33.32
C ILE A 26 -13.08 1.66 33.11
N GLY A 27 -13.16 2.65 33.99
CA GLY A 27 -12.30 3.84 33.93
C GLY A 27 -10.80 3.51 34.04
N THR A 28 -10.43 2.48 34.79
CA THR A 28 -9.05 1.97 34.84
C THR A 28 -8.65 1.29 33.53
N ILE A 29 -9.53 0.46 32.94
CA ILE A 29 -9.27 -0.19 31.64
C ILE A 29 -9.08 0.84 30.54
N ILE A 30 -9.97 1.83 30.47
CA ILE A 30 -9.88 2.93 29.49
C ILE A 30 -8.56 3.69 29.65
N ARG A 31 -8.16 4.04 30.88
CA ARG A 31 -6.87 4.69 31.15
C ARG A 31 -5.68 3.85 30.68
N LYS A 32 -5.69 2.53 30.94
CA LYS A 32 -4.65 1.61 30.45
C LYS A 32 -4.61 1.56 28.91
N GLY A 33 -5.77 1.45 28.25
CA GLY A 33 -5.87 1.45 26.80
C GLY A 33 -5.35 2.74 26.17
N LEU A 34 -5.70 3.90 26.74
CA LEU A 34 -5.18 5.20 26.30
C LEU A 34 -3.67 5.33 26.52
N SER A 35 -3.14 4.80 27.63
CA SER A 35 -1.69 4.77 27.88
C SER A 35 -0.97 3.92 26.85
N LEU A 36 -1.46 2.70 26.57
CA LEU A 36 -0.89 1.82 25.54
C LEU A 36 -0.92 2.48 24.16
N LYS A 37 -2.03 3.15 23.80
CA LYS A 37 -2.13 3.89 22.54
C LYS A 37 -1.06 4.98 22.42
N ARG A 38 -0.77 5.71 23.50
CA ARG A 38 0.31 6.72 23.52
C ARG A 38 1.68 6.07 23.38
N SER A 39 1.94 4.98 24.10
CA SER A 39 3.21 4.24 23.99
C SER A 39 3.43 3.71 22.58
N ILE A 40 2.41 3.12 21.95
CA ILE A 40 2.48 2.65 20.55
C ILE A 40 2.77 3.82 19.61
N ALA A 41 2.11 4.96 19.79
CA ALA A 41 2.38 6.15 18.98
C ALA A 41 3.83 6.61 19.10
N THR A 42 4.36 6.69 20.33
CA THR A 42 5.78 7.01 20.57
C THR A 42 6.74 6.00 19.96
N ILE A 43 6.44 4.70 20.09
CA ILE A 43 7.26 3.62 19.50
C ILE A 43 7.27 3.75 17.97
N ASN A 44 6.11 3.97 17.35
CA ASN A 44 6.00 4.14 15.90
C ASN A 44 6.80 5.36 15.42
N THR A 45 6.78 6.46 16.17
CA THR A 45 7.63 7.63 15.88
C THR A 45 9.11 7.27 15.93
N LYS A 46 9.56 6.57 16.97
CA LYS A 46 10.97 6.13 17.09
C LYS A 46 11.39 5.16 15.99
N ILE A 47 10.52 4.22 15.62
CA ILE A 47 10.77 3.30 14.49
C ILE A 47 10.94 4.10 13.20
N LYS A 48 10.10 5.11 12.98
CA LYS A 48 10.21 5.99 11.81
C LYS A 48 11.52 6.79 11.82
N GLU A 49 11.88 7.41 12.94
CA GLU A 49 13.15 8.14 13.08
C GLU A 49 14.36 7.23 12.80
N ASN A 50 14.37 6.02 13.37
CA ASN A 50 15.43 5.04 13.12
C ASN A 50 15.46 4.58 11.66
N THR A 51 14.30 4.40 11.03
CA THR A 51 14.20 4.05 9.61
C THR A 51 14.79 5.14 8.73
N GLU A 52 14.47 6.40 9.00
CA GLU A 52 15.01 7.56 8.30
C GLU A 52 16.53 7.69 8.49
N ALA A 53 17.06 7.30 9.66
CA ALA A 53 18.48 7.28 9.94
C ALA A 53 19.24 6.15 9.20
N ILE A 54 18.62 4.99 8.97
CA ILE A 54 19.26 3.83 8.32
C ILE A 54 19.32 3.98 6.79
N ILE A 55 18.31 4.61 6.18
CA ILE A 55 18.19 4.74 4.71
C ILE A 55 19.45 5.32 4.04
N PRO A 56 20.08 6.39 4.54
CA PRO A 56 21.30 6.93 3.94
C PRO A 56 22.46 5.93 3.89
N PHE A 57 22.67 5.14 4.96
CA PHE A 57 23.71 4.12 4.98
C PHE A 57 23.44 3.02 3.96
N ALA A 58 22.18 2.59 3.86
CA ALA A 58 21.74 1.63 2.87
C ALA A 58 21.92 2.15 1.43
N ALA A 59 21.64 3.43 1.20
CA ALA A 59 21.71 4.05 -0.12
C ALA A 59 23.16 4.15 -0.62
N ILE A 60 24.08 4.56 0.26
CA ILE A 60 25.52 4.59 -0.04
C ILE A 60 26.01 3.18 -0.40
N GLN A 61 25.63 2.17 0.39
CA GLN A 61 26.04 0.79 0.12
C GLN A 61 25.46 0.26 -1.20
N ALA A 62 24.20 0.58 -1.49
CA ALA A 62 23.54 0.24 -2.76
C ALA A 62 24.24 0.91 -3.96
N GLU A 63 24.63 2.18 -3.84
CA GLU A 63 25.35 2.91 -4.89
C GLU A 63 26.75 2.34 -5.13
N MET A 64 27.49 2.03 -4.06
CA MET A 64 28.84 1.47 -4.16
C MET A 64 28.88 0.04 -4.75
N THR A 65 27.84 -0.76 -4.49
CA THR A 65 27.82 -2.20 -4.83
C THR A 65 26.89 -2.54 -5.98
N GLY A 66 26.04 -1.60 -6.41
CA GLY A 66 24.97 -1.85 -7.36
C GLY A 66 23.83 -2.72 -6.82
N MET A 67 23.83 -3.05 -5.53
CA MET A 67 22.80 -3.93 -4.95
C MET A 67 21.49 -3.18 -4.71
N LYS A 68 20.36 -3.78 -5.13
CA LYS A 68 19.00 -3.24 -4.88
C LYS A 68 18.51 -3.45 -3.45
N SER A 69 19.34 -3.98 -2.56
CA SER A 69 19.02 -4.16 -1.15
C SER A 69 20.27 -4.16 -0.29
N ALA A 70 20.19 -3.58 0.90
CA ALA A 70 21.21 -3.66 1.95
C ALA A 70 20.61 -4.30 3.21
N THR A 71 21.35 -5.21 3.85
CA THR A 71 20.94 -5.83 5.12
C THR A 71 21.98 -5.55 6.19
N PHE A 72 21.54 -5.00 7.31
CA PHE A 72 22.35 -4.71 8.49
C PHE A 72 21.97 -5.69 9.59
N ARG A 73 22.96 -6.40 10.14
CA ARG A 73 22.73 -7.39 11.20
C ARG A 73 23.43 -6.96 12.49
N SER A 74 22.76 -7.14 13.62
CA SER A 74 23.30 -7.03 14.96
C SER A 74 22.97 -8.30 15.76
N GLU A 75 23.40 -8.34 17.03
CA GLU A 75 23.05 -9.42 17.96
C GLU A 75 21.54 -9.51 18.23
N ASP A 76 20.82 -8.39 18.11
CA ASP A 76 19.40 -8.28 18.44
C ASP A 76 18.46 -8.56 17.26
N GLY A 77 18.96 -8.52 16.02
CA GLY A 77 18.10 -8.52 14.84
C GLY A 77 18.82 -8.20 13.54
N GLU A 78 18.04 -8.15 12.47
CA GLU A 78 18.48 -7.62 11.19
C GLU A 78 17.47 -6.62 10.62
N VAL A 79 18.00 -5.65 9.87
CA VAL A 79 17.24 -4.64 9.15
C VAL A 79 17.58 -4.75 7.69
N THR A 80 16.58 -4.98 6.85
CA THR A 80 16.74 -4.99 5.40
C THR A 80 16.10 -3.75 4.80
N VAL A 81 16.88 -2.99 4.03
CA VAL A 81 16.40 -1.88 3.22
C VAL A 81 16.43 -2.31 1.76
N LYS A 82 15.28 -2.24 1.08
CA LYS A 82 15.14 -2.55 -0.35
C LYS A 82 14.90 -1.28 -1.15
N PHE A 83 15.70 -1.08 -2.18
CA PHE A 83 15.58 -0.02 -3.16
C PHE A 83 14.87 -0.56 -4.39
N GLY A 84 13.68 -0.05 -4.64
CA GLY A 84 12.91 -0.40 -5.84
C GLY A 84 12.94 0.73 -6.86
N GLU A 85 12.74 0.36 -8.11
CA GLU A 85 12.39 1.28 -9.17
C GLU A 85 10.93 1.04 -9.54
N LYS A 86 10.19 2.12 -9.75
CA LYS A 86 8.85 2.07 -10.30
C LYS A 86 8.91 2.57 -11.72
N ILE A 87 8.36 1.79 -12.63
CA ILE A 87 8.11 2.25 -13.99
C ILE A 87 6.70 2.82 -14.05
N THR A 88 6.59 4.03 -14.59
CA THR A 88 5.32 4.67 -14.92
C THR A 88 5.29 4.99 -16.40
N TYR A 89 4.11 4.90 -17.00
CA TYR A 89 3.86 5.23 -18.39
C TYR A 89 2.42 5.73 -18.50
N ASP A 90 2.16 6.56 -19.50
CA ASP A 90 0.82 7.04 -19.78
C ASP A 90 0.05 5.98 -20.57
N GLU A 91 -1.26 5.87 -20.32
CA GLU A 91 -2.13 4.94 -21.06
C GLU A 91 -2.12 5.23 -22.57
N ALA A 92 -1.93 6.51 -22.94
CA ALA A 92 -1.82 6.95 -24.33
C ALA A 92 -0.58 6.39 -25.06
N ASP A 93 0.45 5.97 -24.32
CA ASP A 93 1.69 5.44 -24.90
C ASP A 93 1.70 3.90 -24.99
N ILE A 94 0.74 3.21 -24.37
CA ILE A 94 0.60 1.75 -24.44
C ILE A 94 0.58 1.22 -25.88
N PRO A 95 -0.13 1.82 -26.86
CA PRO A 95 -0.10 1.36 -28.24
C PRO A 95 1.30 1.44 -28.88
N LYS A 96 2.08 2.47 -28.53
CA LYS A 96 3.46 2.64 -29.03
C LYS A 96 4.39 1.63 -28.39
N ILE A 97 4.28 1.45 -27.08
CA ILE A 97 5.03 0.42 -26.33
C ILE A 97 4.72 -0.97 -26.89
N LYS A 98 3.45 -1.26 -27.20
CA LYS A 98 3.02 -2.51 -27.84
C LYS A 98 3.62 -2.69 -29.23
N ALA A 99 3.68 -1.64 -30.04
CA ALA A 99 4.32 -1.70 -31.35
C ALA A 99 5.83 -1.99 -31.27
N ILE A 100 6.52 -1.45 -30.27
CA ILE A 100 7.97 -1.67 -30.06
C ILE A 100 8.24 -3.08 -29.52
N LEU A 101 7.46 -3.53 -28.54
CA LEU A 101 7.60 -4.85 -27.94
C LEU A 101 7.10 -5.98 -28.86
N GLY A 102 6.14 -5.70 -29.74
CA GLY A 102 5.58 -6.68 -30.65
C GLY A 102 5.10 -7.94 -29.91
N PRO A 103 5.58 -9.15 -30.28
CA PRO A 103 5.07 -10.41 -29.74
C PRO A 103 5.39 -10.63 -28.25
N ILE A 104 6.39 -9.95 -27.69
CA ILE A 104 6.71 -10.09 -26.25
C ILE A 104 5.86 -9.18 -25.36
N PHE A 105 4.98 -8.34 -25.93
CA PHE A 105 4.14 -7.43 -25.15
C PHE A 105 3.31 -8.17 -24.09
N ASP A 106 2.69 -9.29 -24.46
CA ASP A 106 1.82 -10.07 -23.56
C ASP A 106 2.58 -10.80 -22.45
N GLN A 107 3.92 -10.90 -22.55
CA GLN A 107 4.79 -11.36 -21.46
C GLN A 107 5.17 -10.21 -20.51
N MET A 108 5.31 -9.01 -21.07
CA MET A 108 5.72 -7.81 -20.34
C MET A 108 4.53 -7.12 -19.66
N PHE A 109 3.30 -7.43 -20.05
CA PHE A 109 2.09 -6.80 -19.57
C PHE A 109 0.97 -7.80 -19.32
N HIS A 110 0.20 -7.54 -18.26
CA HIS A 110 -1.05 -8.22 -17.97
C HIS A 110 -2.22 -7.27 -18.21
N THR A 111 -3.21 -7.75 -18.96
CA THR A 111 -4.49 -7.06 -19.10
C THR A 111 -5.40 -7.44 -17.94
N ILE A 112 -5.79 -6.45 -17.15
CA ILE A 112 -6.66 -6.63 -15.99
C ILE A 112 -8.04 -6.05 -16.32
N PRO A 113 -9.12 -6.81 -16.08
CA PRO A 113 -10.46 -6.26 -16.05
C PRO A 113 -10.55 -5.18 -14.99
N THR A 114 -10.87 -3.96 -15.41
CA THR A 114 -11.18 -2.86 -14.52
C THR A 114 -12.60 -2.44 -14.78
N PHE A 115 -13.34 -2.30 -13.70
CA PHE A 115 -14.69 -1.77 -13.75
C PHE A 115 -14.60 -0.29 -13.37
N ALA A 116 -15.35 0.57 -14.05
CA ALA A 116 -15.44 1.99 -13.73
C ALA A 116 -16.19 2.26 -12.39
N VAL A 117 -16.63 1.20 -11.71
CA VAL A 117 -17.38 1.20 -10.45
C VAL A 117 -16.64 0.36 -9.41
N ASN A 118 -16.84 0.65 -8.12
CA ASN A 118 -16.24 -0.15 -7.06
C ASN A 118 -16.71 -1.61 -7.18
N THR A 119 -15.77 -2.54 -7.02
CA THR A 119 -16.05 -3.97 -7.16
C THR A 119 -17.03 -4.51 -6.12
N GLU A 120 -17.13 -3.87 -4.95
CA GLU A 120 -18.08 -4.24 -3.89
C GLU A 120 -19.52 -3.90 -4.25
N ASP A 121 -19.73 -2.88 -5.09
CA ASP A 121 -21.06 -2.40 -5.50
C ASP A 121 -21.59 -3.19 -6.72
N ILE A 122 -20.72 -3.97 -7.39
CA ILE A 122 -21.06 -4.74 -8.61
C ILE A 122 -22.30 -5.63 -8.44
N PRO A 123 -22.45 -6.43 -7.37
CA PRO A 123 -23.62 -7.30 -7.21
C PRO A 123 -24.94 -6.51 -7.10
N GLU A 124 -24.92 -5.38 -6.40
CA GLU A 124 -26.10 -4.53 -6.23
C GLU A 124 -26.47 -3.81 -7.54
N ILE A 125 -25.46 -3.34 -8.28
CA ILE A 125 -25.62 -2.72 -9.60
C ILE A 125 -26.11 -3.75 -10.62
N GLU A 126 -25.59 -4.98 -10.60
CA GLU A 126 -26.03 -6.08 -11.47
C GLU A 126 -27.48 -6.48 -11.19
N GLN A 127 -27.88 -6.51 -9.92
CA GLN A 127 -29.27 -6.78 -9.54
C GLN A 127 -30.24 -5.69 -10.05
N HIS A 128 -29.82 -4.42 -10.06
CA HIS A 128 -30.64 -3.31 -10.54
C HIS A 128 -30.66 -3.18 -12.07
N LEU A 129 -29.53 -3.42 -12.74
CA LEU A 129 -29.41 -3.28 -14.20
C LEU A 129 -29.76 -4.56 -14.97
N GLY A 130 -29.70 -5.73 -14.32
CA GLY A 130 -30.03 -7.01 -14.93
C GLY A 130 -29.31 -7.23 -16.27
N ARG A 131 -30.08 -7.41 -17.35
CA ARG A 131 -29.55 -7.65 -18.70
C ARG A 131 -28.79 -6.46 -19.29
N ASP A 132 -29.06 -5.24 -18.80
CA ASP A 132 -28.36 -4.03 -19.26
C ASP A 132 -27.02 -3.82 -18.56
N PHE A 133 -26.71 -4.55 -17.49
CA PHE A 133 -25.43 -4.43 -16.76
C PHE A 133 -24.23 -4.60 -17.69
N SER A 134 -24.23 -5.67 -18.49
CA SER A 134 -23.14 -5.95 -19.44
C SER A 134 -23.04 -4.93 -20.58
N ARG A 135 -24.13 -4.20 -20.88
CA ARG A 135 -24.15 -3.14 -21.90
C ARG A 135 -23.66 -1.80 -21.33
N LEU A 136 -23.97 -1.51 -20.07
CA LEU A 136 -23.70 -0.22 -19.42
C LEU A 136 -22.36 -0.20 -18.67
N VAL A 137 -21.98 -1.31 -18.06
CA VAL A 137 -20.68 -1.46 -17.40
C VAL A 137 -19.67 -1.88 -18.45
N GLN A 138 -19.01 -0.89 -19.05
CA GLN A 138 -17.87 -1.14 -19.92
C GLN A 138 -16.74 -1.70 -19.06
N LYS A 139 -16.43 -2.99 -19.26
CA LYS A 139 -15.20 -3.61 -18.79
C LYS A 139 -14.04 -2.88 -19.46
N GLN A 140 -13.37 -2.01 -18.73
CA GLN A 140 -12.17 -1.33 -19.20
C GLN A 140 -10.98 -2.26 -19.01
N GLU A 141 -10.19 -2.45 -20.05
CA GLU A 141 -8.95 -3.20 -19.97
C GLU A 141 -7.83 -2.25 -19.52
N THR A 142 -7.37 -2.38 -18.26
CA THR A 142 -6.16 -1.69 -17.82
C THR A 142 -4.97 -2.62 -17.99
N VAL A 143 -3.85 -2.06 -18.45
CA VAL A 143 -2.64 -2.83 -18.70
C VAL A 143 -1.62 -2.57 -17.59
N ARG A 144 -1.22 -3.60 -16.87
CA ARG A 144 -0.18 -3.53 -15.82
C ARG A 144 1.07 -4.28 -16.25
N HIS A 145 2.22 -3.63 -16.11
CA HIS A 145 3.51 -4.25 -16.44
C HIS A 145 3.90 -5.34 -15.43
N THR A 146 4.67 -6.32 -15.91
CA THR A 146 5.22 -7.43 -15.11
C THR A 146 6.61 -7.11 -14.57
N LYS A 147 7.18 -8.02 -13.78
CA LYS A 147 8.58 -7.93 -13.34
C LYS A 147 9.56 -8.07 -14.51
N ASP A 148 9.17 -8.74 -15.57
CA ASP A 148 10.02 -8.94 -16.75
C ASP A 148 10.16 -7.64 -17.53
N PHE A 149 9.11 -6.81 -17.55
CA PHE A 149 9.20 -5.45 -18.11
C PHE A 149 10.18 -4.58 -17.32
N LEU A 150 10.17 -4.68 -15.98
CA LEU A 150 11.16 -3.99 -15.14
C LEU A 150 12.59 -4.44 -15.47
N ALA A 151 12.81 -5.73 -15.66
CA ALA A 151 14.12 -6.27 -16.03
C ALA A 151 14.57 -5.79 -17.43
N LEU A 152 13.67 -5.81 -18.41
CA LEU A 152 13.94 -5.31 -19.76
C LEU A 152 14.34 -3.83 -19.75
N ILE A 153 13.59 -3.00 -19.01
CA ILE A 153 13.90 -1.58 -18.92
C ILE A 153 15.20 -1.34 -18.15
N ALA A 154 15.53 -2.15 -17.14
CA ALA A 154 16.80 -2.05 -16.41
C ALA A 154 18.02 -2.36 -17.28
N ASP A 155 17.88 -3.25 -18.27
CA ASP A 155 18.92 -3.50 -19.27
C ASP A 155 19.05 -2.31 -20.23
N ALA A 156 20.02 -1.43 -19.95
CA ALA A 156 20.25 -0.22 -20.73
C ALA A 156 20.87 -0.49 -22.11
N ASP A 157 21.41 -1.69 -22.34
CA ASP A 157 22.10 -2.05 -23.58
C ASP A 157 21.16 -2.66 -24.62
N SER A 158 20.02 -3.21 -24.18
CA SER A 158 18.98 -3.73 -25.07
C SER A 158 18.46 -2.64 -26.04
N PRO A 159 18.53 -2.87 -27.37
CA PRO A 159 17.97 -1.95 -28.36
C PRO A 159 16.46 -1.72 -28.22
N ILE A 160 15.74 -2.73 -27.71
CA ILE A 160 14.31 -2.65 -27.43
C ILE A 160 14.09 -1.75 -26.21
N SER A 161 14.85 -1.96 -25.13
CA SER A 161 14.81 -1.13 -23.92
C SER A 161 15.01 0.35 -24.23
N LYS A 162 16.03 0.68 -25.04
CA LYS A 162 16.31 2.07 -25.46
C LYS A 162 15.10 2.74 -26.11
N LYS A 163 14.38 2.03 -26.99
CA LYS A 163 13.18 2.55 -27.67
C LYS A 163 11.99 2.68 -26.72
N VAL A 164 11.82 1.74 -25.80
CA VAL A 164 10.69 1.80 -24.84
C VAL A 164 10.92 2.86 -23.77
N ARG A 165 12.17 3.14 -23.38
CA ARG A 165 12.55 4.18 -22.42
C ARG A 165 12.08 5.59 -22.80
N ASP A 166 11.84 5.87 -24.08
CA ASP A 166 11.26 7.13 -24.53
C ASP A 166 9.80 7.34 -24.09
N PHE A 167 9.12 6.25 -23.69
CA PHE A 167 7.70 6.21 -23.33
C PHE A 167 7.46 5.80 -21.89
N VAL A 168 8.51 5.60 -21.09
CA VAL A 168 8.40 5.19 -19.70
C VAL A 168 9.30 6.04 -18.80
N SER A 169 8.83 6.37 -17.61
CA SER A 169 9.61 7.02 -16.57
C SER A 169 10.01 6.01 -15.50
N VAL A 170 11.30 5.92 -15.22
CA VAL A 170 11.85 5.13 -14.12
C VAL A 170 12.08 6.05 -12.93
N GLN A 171 11.34 5.84 -11.86
CA GLN A 171 11.46 6.63 -10.64
C GLN A 171 11.92 5.73 -9.49
N ALA A 172 12.88 6.22 -8.71
CA ALA A 172 13.24 5.58 -7.46
C ALA A 172 12.00 5.56 -6.53
N THR A 173 11.67 4.38 -6.02
CA THR A 173 10.61 4.26 -5.02
C THR A 173 11.13 4.59 -3.64
N LYS A 174 10.22 4.95 -2.73
CA LYS A 174 10.56 5.02 -1.31
C LYS A 174 11.14 3.68 -0.86
N PRO A 175 12.29 3.66 -0.18
CA PRO A 175 12.89 2.43 0.31
C PRO A 175 11.92 1.68 1.22
N ALA A 176 11.80 0.37 1.00
CA ALA A 176 11.05 -0.50 1.90
C ALA A 176 11.99 -1.01 2.99
N VAL A 177 11.63 -0.85 4.26
CA VAL A 177 12.44 -1.29 5.39
C VAL A 177 11.69 -2.36 6.18
N SER A 178 12.34 -3.51 6.40
CA SER A 178 11.85 -4.59 7.26
C SER A 178 12.80 -4.82 8.43
N PHE A 179 12.23 -5.13 9.59
CA PHE A 179 12.95 -5.47 10.81
C PHE A 179 12.60 -6.92 11.16
N ASP A 180 13.61 -7.77 11.26
CA ASP A 180 13.46 -9.18 11.60
C ASP A 180 14.32 -9.52 12.83
N THR A 181 13.86 -10.49 13.62
CA THR A 181 14.64 -11.02 14.74
C THR A 181 15.56 -12.12 14.22
N VAL A 182 16.83 -12.12 14.63
CA VAL A 182 17.72 -13.24 14.31
C VAL A 182 17.21 -14.44 15.11
N LYS A 183 16.66 -15.45 14.41
CA LYS A 183 16.35 -16.73 15.05
C LYS A 183 17.67 -17.35 15.49
N GLY A 184 17.86 -17.48 16.81
CA GLY A 184 18.86 -18.37 17.39
C GLY A 184 18.58 -19.83 17.08
#